data_AF-A0A357FC98-F1
#
_entry.id   AF-A0A357FC98-F1
#
_cell.length_a   1.000
_cell.length_b   1.000
_cell.length_c   1.000
_cell.angle_alpha   90.00
_cell.angle_beta   90.00
_cell.angle_gamma   90.00
#
_symmetry.space_group_name_H-M   'P 1'
#
loop_
_entity.id
_entity.type
_entity.pdbx_description
1 polymer ?
#
loop_
_entity_poly.entity_id
_entity_poly.type
_entity_poly.pdbx_seq_one_letter_code
_entity_poly.pdbx_strand_id
1 'polypeptide(L)'
;MEAKFLKLLKAAEEEIYHATENARSNWAPDTLREELESADWNVKRWQVKEFLTPSMIRTTQIEQWFAVQSVSPHSSYGQLLSAHFSADQLNNLQETFRNEVAGKVVEWRSVCLFMELCRKTTNNS
;
A
#
# COMPACT_ATOMS: atom_id res chain seq x y z
N MET A 1 11.62 -20.76 -5.35
CA MET A 1 11.86 -19.43 -5.95
C MET A 1 13.36 -19.16 -5.94
N GLU A 2 13.97 -18.77 -7.06
CA GLU A 2 15.42 -18.54 -7.14
C GLU A 2 15.86 -17.31 -6.32
N ALA A 3 17.02 -17.38 -5.66
CA ALA A 3 17.51 -16.30 -4.81
C ALA A 3 17.70 -14.97 -5.57
N LYS A 4 18.06 -15.03 -6.86
CA LYS A 4 18.19 -13.87 -7.74
C LYS A 4 16.84 -13.20 -7.98
N PHE A 5 15.78 -13.98 -8.20
CA PHE A 5 14.43 -13.48 -8.38
C PHE A 5 13.93 -12.77 -7.12
N LEU A 6 14.13 -13.37 -5.94
CA LEU A 6 13.73 -12.76 -4.67
C LEU A 6 14.43 -11.42 -4.42
N LYS A 7 15.71 -11.31 -4.78
CA LYS A 7 16.47 -10.05 -4.63
C LYS A 7 15.91 -8.96 -5.55
N LEU A 8 15.58 -9.31 -6.80
CA LEU A 8 14.96 -8.38 -7.75
C LEU A 8 13.56 -7.97 -7.31
N LEU A 9 12.78 -8.90 -6.76
CA LEU A 9 11.43 -8.61 -6.27
C LEU A 9 11.47 -7.57 -5.16
N LYS A 10 12.34 -7.77 -4.16
CA LYS A 10 12.54 -6.81 -3.07
C LYS A 10 12.96 -5.43 -3.59
N ALA A 11 13.88 -5.37 -4.55
CA ALA A 11 14.30 -4.09 -5.13
C ALA A 11 13.14 -3.37 -5.84
N ALA A 12 12.36 -4.09 -6.65
CA ALA A 12 11.19 -3.54 -7.30
C ALA A 12 10.12 -3.07 -6.30
N GLU A 13 9.91 -3.81 -5.21
CA GLU A 13 9.00 -3.41 -4.13
C GLU A 13 9.43 -2.12 -3.44
N GLU A 14 10.70 -1.98 -3.11
CA GLU A 14 11.24 -0.73 -2.54
C GLU A 14 11.03 0.45 -3.48
N GLU A 15 11.29 0.28 -4.78
CA GLU A 15 11.03 1.32 -5.79
C GLU A 15 9.54 1.68 -5.86
N ILE A 16 8.64 0.70 -5.82
CA ILE A 16 7.19 0.91 -5.83
C ILE A 16 6.72 1.67 -4.58
N TYR A 17 7.23 1.32 -3.40
CA TYR A 17 6.79 1.91 -2.14
C TYR A 17 7.35 3.32 -1.94
N HIS A 18 8.55 3.59 -2.45
CA HIS A 18 9.20 4.91 -2.37
C HIS A 18 8.96 5.81 -3.60
N ALA A 19 8.22 5.34 -4.60
CA ALA A 19 7.85 6.17 -5.75
C ALA A 19 7.04 7.39 -5.28
N THR A 20 7.52 8.59 -5.59
CA THR A 20 6.91 9.85 -5.14
C THR A 20 5.49 10.06 -5.65
N GLU A 21 5.19 9.50 -6.82
CA GLU A 21 3.87 9.52 -7.46
C GLU A 21 2.87 8.55 -6.81
N ASN A 22 3.35 7.62 -5.96
CA ASN A 22 2.50 6.66 -5.28
C ASN A 22 1.93 7.26 -3.99
N ALA A 23 0.84 8.02 -4.15
CA ALA A 23 0.09 8.62 -3.03
C ALA A 23 -0.43 7.59 -1.99
N ARG A 24 -0.35 6.27 -2.25
CA ARG A 24 -0.76 5.24 -1.29
C ARG A 24 0.33 4.89 -0.27
N SER A 25 1.60 5.07 -0.63
CA SER A 25 2.74 4.66 0.21
C SER A 25 3.73 5.78 0.48
N ASN A 26 3.74 6.85 -0.32
CA ASN A 26 4.66 7.97 -0.18
C ASN A 26 4.18 9.06 0.81
N TRP A 27 3.52 8.68 1.90
CA TRP A 27 3.21 9.61 2.98
C TRP A 27 3.47 8.95 4.32
N ALA A 28 4.10 9.69 5.23
CA ALA A 28 4.17 9.35 6.64
C ALA A 28 3.13 10.16 7.41
N PRO A 29 2.65 9.67 8.56
CA PRO A 29 1.76 10.47 9.41
C PRO A 29 2.33 11.88 9.67
N ASP A 30 3.60 11.99 10.00
CA ASP A 30 4.19 13.28 10.34
C ASP A 30 4.24 14.24 9.15
N THR A 31 4.61 13.77 7.94
CA THR A 31 4.64 14.61 6.74
C THR A 31 3.23 15.09 6.35
N LEU A 32 2.23 14.20 6.45
CA LEU A 32 0.84 14.56 6.18
C LEU A 32 0.33 15.62 7.17
N ARG A 33 0.75 15.55 8.44
CA ARG A 33 0.37 16.53 9.44
C ARG A 33 0.94 17.91 9.12
N GLU A 34 2.21 18.00 8.75
CA GLU A 34 2.86 19.25 8.36
C GLU A 34 2.19 19.87 7.13
N GLU A 35 1.85 19.07 6.13
CA GLU A 35 1.12 19.50 4.94
C GLU A 35 -0.27 20.07 5.29
N LEU A 36 -1.02 19.40 6.18
CA LEU A 36 -2.33 19.86 6.62
C LEU A 36 -2.25 21.17 7.41
N GLU A 37 -1.28 21.29 8.31
CA GLU A 37 -1.07 22.50 9.11
C GLU A 37 -0.65 23.69 8.23
N SER A 38 0.15 23.43 7.18
CA SER A 38 0.54 24.41 6.16
C SER A 38 -0.63 24.82 5.24
N ALA A 39 -1.61 23.93 5.05
CA ALA A 39 -2.82 24.17 4.26
C ALA A 39 -4.00 24.74 5.07
N ASP A 40 -3.71 25.47 6.15
CA ASP A 40 -4.68 26.13 7.03
C ASP A 40 -5.69 25.21 7.74
N TRP A 41 -5.30 23.96 8.01
CA TRP A 41 -6.05 23.08 8.90
C TRP A 41 -5.49 23.10 10.32
N ASN A 42 -6.40 23.05 11.30
CA ASN A 42 -6.09 22.73 12.67
C ASN A 42 -6.39 21.25 12.91
N VAL A 43 -5.37 20.53 13.36
CA VAL A 43 -5.47 19.12 13.73
C VAL A 43 -5.97 19.03 15.18
N LYS A 44 -7.24 18.66 15.36
CA LYS A 44 -7.83 18.49 16.70
C LYS A 44 -7.45 17.15 17.32
N ARG A 45 -7.36 16.12 16.48
CA ARG A 45 -6.98 14.77 16.89
C ARG A 45 -6.04 14.18 15.86
N TRP A 46 -4.99 13.56 16.36
CA TRP A 46 -4.02 12.83 15.57
C TRP A 46 -3.70 11.53 16.28
N GLN A 47 -4.10 10.40 15.71
CA GLN A 47 -3.88 9.11 16.34
C GLN A 47 -3.49 8.05 15.33
N VAL A 48 -2.22 7.65 15.38
CA VAL A 48 -1.74 6.47 14.68
C VAL A 48 -1.98 5.26 15.57
N LYS A 49 -2.62 4.22 15.03
CA LYS A 49 -2.82 2.95 15.71
C LYS A 49 -2.34 1.80 14.84
N GLU A 50 -1.67 0.86 15.49
CA GLU A 50 -1.34 -0.43 14.89
C GLU A 50 -2.39 -1.46 15.28
N PHE A 51 -2.73 -2.32 14.33
CA PHE A 51 -3.63 -3.44 14.53
C PHE A 51 -2.94 -4.70 14.04
N LEU A 52 -3.08 -5.77 14.82
CA LEU A 52 -2.73 -7.13 14.43
C LEU A 52 -4.03 -7.91 14.36
N THR A 53 -4.48 -8.19 13.14
CA THR A 53 -5.75 -8.87 12.89
C THR A 53 -5.49 -10.16 12.14
N PRO A 54 -5.90 -11.32 12.67
CA PRO A 54 -5.90 -12.55 11.90
C PRO A 54 -6.83 -12.40 10.69
N SER A 55 -6.24 -12.36 9.50
CA SER A 55 -6.97 -12.13 8.25
C SER A 55 -6.74 -13.30 7.29
N MET A 56 -7.83 -13.84 6.77
CA MET A 56 -7.75 -14.85 5.70
C MET A 56 -7.50 -14.16 4.37
N ILE A 57 -6.42 -14.54 3.69
CA ILE A 57 -6.14 -14.05 2.34
C ILE A 57 -6.99 -14.86 1.36
N ARG A 58 -7.96 -14.20 0.71
CA ARG A 58 -8.84 -14.84 -0.26
C ARG A 58 -8.16 -14.94 -1.62
N THR A 59 -8.48 -15.98 -2.38
CA THR A 59 -8.01 -16.14 -3.77
C THR A 59 -8.37 -14.92 -4.62
N THR A 60 -9.58 -14.40 -4.47
CA THR A 60 -10.05 -13.20 -5.19
C THR A 60 -9.23 -11.96 -4.88
N GLN A 61 -8.65 -11.87 -3.68
CA GLN A 61 -7.79 -10.76 -3.29
C GLN A 61 -6.43 -10.84 -3.99
N ILE A 62 -5.88 -12.05 -4.14
CA ILE A 62 -4.65 -12.27 -4.91
C ILE A 62 -4.88 -11.96 -6.39
N GLU A 63 -6.00 -12.40 -6.96
CA GLU A 63 -6.37 -12.05 -8.35
C GLU A 63 -6.46 -10.54 -8.55
N GLN A 64 -7.05 -9.80 -7.60
CA GLN A 64 -7.09 -8.34 -7.63
C GLN A 64 -5.71 -7.69 -7.55
N TRP A 65 -4.78 -8.24 -6.77
CA TRP A 65 -3.42 -7.72 -6.68
C TRP A 65 -2.67 -7.81 -8.01
N PHE A 66 -2.90 -8.88 -8.78
CA PHE A 66 -2.22 -9.13 -10.05
C PHE A 66 -3.04 -8.73 -11.28
N ALA A 67 -4.25 -8.18 -11.11
CA ALA A 67 -5.13 -7.82 -12.22
C ALA A 67 -4.50 -6.76 -13.14
N VAL A 68 -4.45 -7.05 -14.45
CA VAL A 68 -3.93 -6.14 -15.49
C VAL A 68 -4.90 -5.02 -15.83
N GLN A 69 -6.18 -5.19 -15.51
CA GLN A 69 -7.19 -4.13 -15.52
C GLN A 69 -7.76 -4.04 -14.13
N SER A 70 -7.21 -3.13 -13.34
CA SER A 70 -7.75 -2.82 -12.04
C SER A 70 -9.05 -2.02 -12.23
N VAL A 71 -10.09 -2.32 -11.45
CA VAL A 71 -11.34 -1.54 -11.41
C VAL A 71 -11.10 -0.17 -10.75
N SER A 72 -9.92 0.04 -10.18
CA SER A 72 -9.49 1.26 -9.52
C SER A 72 -8.75 2.17 -10.50
N PRO A 73 -8.79 3.51 -10.30
CA PRO A 73 -7.93 4.43 -11.05
C PRO A 73 -6.42 4.23 -10.80
N HIS A 74 -6.05 3.34 -9.87
CA HIS A 74 -4.66 3.08 -9.51
C HIS A 74 -4.11 1.79 -10.12
N SER A 75 -2.81 1.79 -10.42
CA SER A 75 -2.10 0.61 -10.87
C SER A 75 -2.13 -0.48 -9.79
N SER A 76 -2.44 -1.71 -10.20
CA SER A 76 -2.35 -2.90 -9.36
C SER A 76 -0.89 -3.27 -9.08
N TYR A 77 -0.66 -4.12 -8.09
CA TYR A 77 0.68 -4.60 -7.77
C TYR A 77 1.32 -5.34 -8.96
N GLY A 78 0.53 -6.16 -9.67
CA GLY A 78 0.98 -6.83 -10.90
C GLY A 78 1.34 -5.86 -12.03
N GLN A 79 0.56 -4.78 -12.19
CA GLN A 79 0.87 -3.74 -13.18
C GLN A 79 2.17 -3.00 -12.83
N LEU A 80 2.39 -2.66 -11.56
CA LEU A 80 3.62 -1.99 -11.13
C LEU A 80 4.85 -2.90 -11.32
N LEU A 81 4.73 -4.18 -11.00
CA LEU A 81 5.82 -5.15 -11.21
C LEU A 81 6.09 -5.47 -12.70
N SER A 82 5.14 -5.19 -13.60
CA SER A 82 5.34 -5.44 -15.04
C SER A 82 6.44 -4.58 -15.67
N ALA A 83 6.86 -3.49 -15.00
CA ALA A 83 8.04 -2.72 -15.40
C ALA A 83 9.36 -3.48 -15.19
N HIS A 84 9.39 -4.48 -14.29
CA HIS A 84 10.60 -5.19 -13.88
C HIS A 84 10.62 -6.67 -14.24
N PHE A 85 9.45 -7.27 -14.48
CA PHE A 85 9.29 -8.72 -14.67
C PHE A 85 8.51 -9.04 -15.95
N SER A 86 8.84 -10.17 -16.59
CA SER A 86 8.07 -10.68 -17.72
C SER A 86 6.69 -11.20 -17.27
N ALA A 87 5.75 -11.28 -18.22
CA ALA A 87 4.43 -11.84 -17.95
C ALA A 87 4.49 -13.27 -17.35
N ASP A 88 5.39 -14.11 -17.85
CA ASP A 88 5.59 -15.47 -17.32
C ASP A 88 6.08 -15.47 -15.87
N GLN A 89 6.99 -14.55 -15.54
CA GLN A 89 7.49 -14.38 -14.18
C GLN A 89 6.40 -13.90 -13.22
N LEU A 90 5.54 -12.97 -13.66
CA LEU A 90 4.40 -12.49 -12.89
C LEU A 90 3.33 -13.57 -12.71
N ASN A 91 3.06 -14.38 -13.73
CA ASN A 91 2.14 -15.51 -13.65
C ASN A 91 2.64 -16.55 -12.64
N ASN A 92 3.93 -16.88 -12.68
CA ASN A 92 4.55 -17.78 -11.70
C ASN A 92 4.49 -17.23 -10.27
N LEU A 93 4.67 -15.90 -10.12
CA LEU A 93 4.54 -15.24 -8.82
C LEU A 93 3.09 -15.30 -8.32
N GLN A 94 2.11 -14.95 -9.15
CA GLN A 94 0.70 -15.03 -8.81
C GLN A 94 0.29 -16.45 -8.42
N GLU A 95 0.74 -17.46 -9.16
CA GLU A 95 0.49 -18.87 -8.85
C GLU A 95 1.14 -19.28 -7.53
N THR A 96 2.35 -18.80 -7.24
CA THR A 96 3.00 -19.02 -5.94
C THR A 96 2.17 -18.43 -4.81
N PHE A 97 1.69 -17.19 -4.94
CA PHE A 97 0.80 -16.58 -3.94
C PHE A 97 -0.51 -17.35 -3.79
N ARG A 98 -1.10 -17.80 -4.90
CA ARG A 98 -2.33 -18.60 -4.87
C ARG A 98 -2.13 -19.91 -4.13
N ASN A 99 -1.04 -20.62 -4.39
CA ASN A 99 -0.80 -21.93 -3.79
C ASN A 99 -0.35 -21.82 -2.32
N GLU A 100 0.45 -20.80 -2.00
CA GLU A 100 1.08 -20.68 -0.68
C GLU A 100 0.38 -19.74 0.29
N VAL A 101 -0.48 -18.83 -0.17
CA VAL A 101 -1.07 -17.79 0.68
C VAL A 101 -2.60 -17.83 0.64
N ALA A 102 -3.20 -18.22 -0.49
CA ALA A 102 -4.66 -18.28 -0.58
C ALA A 102 -5.25 -19.26 0.44
N GLY A 103 -6.30 -18.83 1.12
CA GLY A 103 -6.99 -19.61 2.15
C GLY A 103 -6.24 -19.69 3.49
N LYS A 104 -4.99 -19.21 3.58
CA LYS A 104 -4.27 -19.15 4.86
C LYS A 104 -4.71 -17.92 5.66
N VAL A 105 -4.81 -18.11 6.97
CA VAL A 105 -4.98 -17.01 7.92
C VAL A 105 -3.59 -16.53 8.30
N VAL A 106 -3.31 -15.26 8.02
CA VAL A 106 -2.06 -14.60 8.39
C VAL A 106 -2.33 -13.57 9.47
N GLU A 107 -1.35 -13.35 10.35
CA GLU A 107 -1.39 -12.21 11.24
C GLU A 107 -1.12 -10.95 10.41
N TRP A 108 -2.19 -10.22 10.10
CA TRP A 108 -2.10 -9.04 9.26
C TRP A 108 -1.85 -7.81 10.12
N ARG A 109 -0.69 -7.18 9.92
CA ARG A 109 -0.34 -5.90 10.54
C ARG A 109 -0.83 -4.74 9.69
N SER A 110 -1.69 -3.91 10.26
CA SER A 110 -2.16 -2.67 9.65
C SER A 110 -1.78 -1.47 10.52
N VAL A 111 -1.37 -0.37 9.89
CA VAL A 111 -1.20 0.92 10.54
C VAL A 111 -2.29 1.85 10.02
N CYS A 112 -3.11 2.40 10.91
CA CYS A 112 -4.18 3.32 10.55
C CYS A 112 -3.99 4.66 11.25
N LEU A 113 -4.14 5.74 10.48
CA LEU A 113 -4.22 7.10 10.99
C LEU A 113 -5.69 7.50 11.16
N PHE A 114 -6.07 7.85 12.39
CA PHE A 114 -7.35 8.48 12.70
C PHE A 114 -7.10 9.95 13.01
N MET A 115 -7.77 10.83 12.28
CA MET A 115 -7.61 12.27 12.44
C MET A 115 -8.94 13.01 12.46
N GLU A 116 -8.97 14.11 13.21
CA GLU A 116 -10.05 15.09 13.20
C GLU A 116 -9.46 16.45 12.87
N LEU A 117 -10.02 17.11 11.86
CA LEU A 117 -9.54 18.38 11.32
C LEU A 117 -10.63 19.45 11.42
N CYS A 118 -10.23 20.71 11.62
CA CYS A 118 -11.08 21.86 11.36
C CYS A 118 -10.32 22.97 10.64
N ARG A 119 -11.00 23.79 9.86
CA ARG A 119 -10.35 24.92 9.18
C ARG A 119 -9.91 25.96 10.20
N LYS A 120 -8.75 26.57 10.01
CA LYS A 120 -8.37 27.79 10.71
C LYS A 120 -9.36 28.87 10.28
N THR A 121 -10.23 29.30 11.18
CA THR A 121 -11.08 30.46 10.92
C THR A 121 -10.22 31.70 10.97
N THR A 122 -10.15 32.43 9.86
CA THR A 122 -9.56 33.77 9.74
C THR A 122 -10.39 34.77 10.54
N ASN A 123 -10.38 34.68 11.86
CA ASN A 123 -10.94 35.67 12.76
C ASN A 123 -10.18 35.56 14.07
N ASN A 124 -9.04 36.24 14.13
CA ASN A 124 -8.48 36.84 15.34
C ASN A 124 -7.30 37.74 14.96
N SER A 125 -7.62 38.91 14.40
CA SER A 125 -7.12 40.24 14.76
C SER A 125 -7.73 41.28 13.84
#